data_AF-A0A9W7FHM3-F1
#
_entry.id   AF-A0A9W7FHM3-F1
#
_cell.length_a   1.000
_cell.length_b   1.000
_cell.length_c   1.000
_cell.angle_alpha   90.00
_cell.angle_beta   90.00
_cell.angle_gamma   90.00
#
_symmetry.space_group_name_H-M   'P 1'
#
loop_
_entity.id
_entity.type
_entity.pdbx_description
1 polymer ?
#
loop_
_entity_poly.entity_id
_entity_poly.type
_entity_poly.pdbx_seq_one_letter_code
_entity_poly.pdbx_strand_id
1 'polypeptide(L)'
;MSVSEASSLLKQLASEVSSSSASASTTLASLKLLLIDFDSLPPLCLPTPDSKEEQRIACEALELGCLLAVKNGDGEAFEGNINQLFPIYSSCPSVPKSANRKKAQGLNLMFFLVENRLADFHSVLQTYTAEEIEDERINFAVMLERELMVGSYDKFASTSTSLPDPLYQYSTKL
;
A
#
# COMPACT_ATOMS: atom_id res chain seq x y z
N MET A 1 23.23 13.75 -4.84
CA MET A 1 23.42 12.90 -6.04
C MET A 1 22.45 11.72 -6.09
N SER A 2 21.66 11.45 -5.05
CA SER A 2 20.78 10.28 -4.95
C SER A 2 19.36 10.47 -5.53
N VAL A 3 18.81 11.69 -5.52
CA VAL A 3 17.40 11.93 -5.93
C VAL A 3 17.17 11.69 -7.44
N SER A 4 18.14 12.03 -8.29
CA SER A 4 18.04 11.82 -9.74
C SER A 4 18.08 10.34 -10.10
N GLU A 5 18.92 9.55 -9.43
CA GLU A 5 19.02 8.10 -9.62
C GLU A 5 17.80 7.37 -9.07
N ALA A 6 17.28 7.79 -7.91
CA ALA A 6 16.04 7.26 -7.37
C ALA A 6 14.85 7.53 -8.31
N SER A 7 14.80 8.70 -8.94
CA SER A 7 13.73 9.03 -9.91
C SER A 7 13.82 8.23 -11.22
N SER A 8 15.02 7.86 -11.68
CA SER A 8 15.19 7.03 -12.87
C SER A 8 14.83 5.57 -12.58
N LEU A 9 15.22 5.06 -11.41
CA LEU A 9 14.84 3.73 -10.94
C LEU A 9 13.33 3.63 -10.70
N LEU A 10 12.69 4.68 -10.17
CA LEU A 10 11.23 4.73 -10.04
C LEU A 10 10.56 4.62 -11.41
N LYS A 11 11.03 5.37 -12.41
CA LYS A 11 10.49 5.29 -13.78
C LYS A 11 10.67 3.88 -14.39
N GLN A 12 11.81 3.25 -14.15
CA GLN A 12 12.04 1.86 -14.57
C GLN A 12 11.08 0.92 -13.84
N LEU A 13 10.95 1.04 -12.53
CA LEU A 13 10.04 0.22 -11.72
C LEU A 13 8.58 0.39 -12.16
N ALA A 14 8.12 1.62 -12.43
CA ALA A 14 6.78 1.88 -12.96
C ALA A 14 6.53 1.20 -14.33
N SER A 15 7.55 1.14 -15.20
CA SER A 15 7.48 0.41 -16.48
C SER A 15 7.54 -1.11 -16.32
N GLU A 16 8.21 -1.61 -15.27
CA GLU A 16 8.30 -3.03 -14.96
C GLU A 16 7.04 -3.56 -14.25
N VAL A 17 6.37 -2.72 -13.46
CA VAL A 17 5.10 -3.04 -12.79
C VAL A 17 3.96 -3.29 -13.79
N SER A 18 4.01 -2.65 -14.96
CA SER A 18 3.03 -2.89 -16.03
C SER A 18 3.33 -4.16 -16.83
N SER A 19 4.60 -4.57 -16.92
CA SER A 19 5.04 -5.74 -17.70
C SER A 19 5.16 -7.04 -16.90
N SER A 20 5.05 -7.00 -15.56
CA SER A 20 5.07 -8.18 -14.67
C SER A 20 6.32 -9.03 -14.86
N SER A 21 7.46 -8.49 -14.40
CA SER A 21 8.76 -9.14 -14.50
C SER A 21 9.36 -9.41 -13.12
N ALA A 22 10.03 -10.56 -12.99
CA ALA A 22 10.87 -10.89 -11.83
C ALA A 22 12.03 -9.89 -11.60
N SER A 23 12.34 -9.04 -12.59
CA SER A 23 13.27 -7.92 -12.43
C SER A 23 12.75 -6.86 -11.46
N ALA A 24 11.42 -6.70 -11.34
CA ALA A 24 10.83 -5.63 -10.56
C ALA A 24 11.14 -5.75 -9.06
N SER A 25 11.23 -6.97 -8.52
CA SER A 25 11.64 -7.20 -7.13
C SER A 25 13.12 -6.88 -6.91
N THR A 26 13.98 -7.14 -7.90
CA THR A 26 15.40 -6.79 -7.86
C THR A 26 15.59 -5.27 -7.91
N THR A 27 14.87 -4.59 -8.80
CA THR A 27 14.85 -3.12 -8.93
C THR A 27 14.28 -2.46 -7.67
N LEU A 28 13.28 -3.08 -7.04
CA LEU A 28 12.74 -2.60 -5.77
C LEU A 28 13.76 -2.77 -4.63
N ALA A 29 14.47 -3.90 -4.58
CA ALA A 29 15.50 -4.14 -3.57
C ALA A 29 16.66 -3.13 -3.68
N SER A 30 17.14 -2.84 -4.90
CA SER A 30 18.17 -1.81 -5.11
C SER A 30 17.66 -0.41 -4.74
N LEU A 31 16.40 -0.11 -5.05
CA LEU A 31 15.77 1.15 -4.66
C LEU A 31 15.65 1.25 -3.12
N LYS A 32 15.26 0.16 -2.43
CA LYS A 32 15.24 0.12 -0.95
C LYS A 32 16.60 0.33 -0.31
N LEU A 33 17.67 -0.20 -0.91
CA LEU A 33 19.04 0.06 -0.43
C LEU A 33 19.39 1.54 -0.53
N LEU A 34 19.06 2.19 -1.65
CA LEU A 34 19.23 3.63 -1.80
C LEU A 34 18.33 4.43 -0.85
N LEU A 35 17.15 3.89 -0.48
CA LEU A 35 16.27 4.53 0.48
C LEU A 35 16.85 4.54 1.90
N ILE A 36 17.65 3.54 2.28
CA ILE A 36 18.28 3.48 3.61
C ILE A 36 19.26 4.64 3.82
N ASP A 37 19.87 5.14 2.74
CA ASP A 37 20.83 6.25 2.80
C ASP A 37 20.15 7.63 2.96
N PHE A 38 18.81 7.72 2.89
CA PHE A 38 18.09 8.99 3.07
C PHE A 38 17.76 9.25 4.55
N ASP A 39 18.43 10.25 5.13
CA ASP A 39 18.18 10.77 6.48
C ASP A 39 16.79 11.43 6.67
N SER A 40 16.04 11.62 5.58
CA SER A 40 14.71 12.25 5.56
C SER A 40 13.57 11.30 5.91
N LEU A 41 13.84 9.99 5.98
CA LEU A 41 12.88 8.95 6.34
C LEU A 41 12.83 8.73 7.87
N PRO A 42 11.75 8.11 8.39
CA PRO A 42 11.70 7.70 9.80
C PRO A 42 12.86 6.71 10.05
N PRO A 43 13.70 6.87 11.09
CA PRO A 43 13.46 7.54 12.38
C PRO A 43 14.05 8.96 12.56
N LEU A 44 14.77 9.49 11.56
CA LEU A 44 15.54 10.74 11.72
C LEU A 44 14.76 11.99 11.31
N CYS A 45 13.87 11.88 10.30
CA CYS A 45 12.99 12.97 9.83
C CYS A 45 13.70 14.33 9.73
N LEU A 46 14.96 14.34 9.29
CA LEU A 46 15.75 15.57 9.25
C LEU A 46 15.26 16.45 8.09
N PRO A 47 15.05 17.77 8.32
CA PRO A 47 14.64 18.68 7.28
C PRO A 47 15.84 19.01 6.37
N THR A 48 16.09 18.17 5.37
CA THR A 48 16.96 18.47 4.23
C THR A 48 16.18 19.28 3.17
N PRO A 49 16.83 20.12 2.35
CA PRO A 49 16.16 20.91 1.31
C PRO A 49 15.43 20.05 0.26
N ASP A 50 15.88 18.81 0.03
CA ASP A 50 15.27 17.84 -0.89
C ASP A 50 14.36 16.80 -0.20
N SER A 51 14.15 16.92 1.13
CA SER A 51 13.40 15.97 1.96
C SER A 51 12.00 15.64 1.40
N LYS A 52 11.34 16.62 0.79
CA LYS A 52 9.99 16.45 0.22
C LYS A 52 9.98 15.51 -1.00
N GLU A 53 10.97 15.63 -1.87
CA GLU A 53 11.05 14.78 -3.06
C GLU A 53 11.53 13.37 -2.69
N GLU A 54 12.44 13.25 -1.72
CA GLU A 54 12.87 11.95 -1.18
C GLU A 54 11.70 11.18 -0.56
N GLN A 55 10.90 11.85 0.29
CA GLN A 55 9.69 11.26 0.88
C GLN A 55 8.65 10.89 -0.18
N ARG A 56 8.47 11.72 -1.22
CA ARG A 56 7.55 11.43 -2.32
C ARG A 56 7.98 10.19 -3.10
N ILE A 57 9.27 10.09 -3.44
CA ILE A 57 9.84 8.96 -4.16
C ILE A 57 9.74 7.68 -3.31
N ALA A 58 10.03 7.76 -2.02
CA ALA A 58 9.92 6.63 -1.10
C ALA A 58 8.47 6.11 -1.03
N CYS A 59 7.49 7.00 -0.86
CA CYS A 59 6.07 6.65 -0.88
C CYS A 59 5.68 5.97 -2.19
N GLU A 60 5.99 6.59 -3.34
CA GLU A 60 5.61 6.07 -4.65
C GLU A 60 6.25 4.70 -4.92
N ALA A 61 7.52 4.51 -4.53
CA ALA A 61 8.20 3.23 -4.65
C ALA A 61 7.59 2.13 -3.76
N LEU A 62 7.26 2.45 -2.50
CA LEU A 62 6.63 1.50 -1.59
C LEU A 62 5.18 1.17 -2.00
N GLU A 63 4.43 2.15 -2.51
CA GLU A 63 3.10 1.93 -3.09
C GLU A 63 3.18 0.97 -4.28
N LEU A 64 4.11 1.19 -5.21
CA LEU A 64 4.35 0.28 -6.33
C LEU A 64 4.82 -1.10 -5.85
N GLY A 65 5.60 -1.16 -4.78
CA GLY A 65 6.00 -2.40 -4.12
C GLY A 65 4.83 -3.20 -3.56
N CYS A 66 3.88 -2.53 -2.92
CA CYS A 66 2.65 -3.16 -2.44
C CYS A 66 1.84 -3.71 -3.62
N LEU A 67 1.71 -2.94 -4.70
CA LEU A 67 1.00 -3.37 -5.91
C LEU A 67 1.65 -4.59 -6.57
N LEU A 68 2.98 -4.65 -6.62
CA LEU A 68 3.72 -5.81 -7.12
C LEU A 68 3.51 -7.03 -6.24
N ALA A 69 3.60 -6.88 -4.93
CA ALA A 69 3.40 -7.98 -3.98
C ALA A 69 2.00 -8.60 -4.12
N VAL A 70 0.96 -7.75 -4.22
CA VAL A 70 -0.42 -8.20 -4.47
C VAL A 70 -0.55 -8.94 -5.81
N LYS A 71 0.06 -8.43 -6.88
CA LYS A 71 0.04 -9.12 -8.20
C LYS A 71 0.74 -10.47 -8.17
N ASN A 72 1.84 -10.57 -7.42
CA ASN A 72 2.62 -11.79 -7.29
C ASN A 72 2.00 -12.80 -6.30
N GLY A 73 1.03 -12.37 -5.49
CA GLY A 73 0.46 -13.22 -4.43
C GLY A 73 1.44 -13.44 -3.27
N ASP A 74 2.31 -12.47 -2.98
CA ASP A 74 3.28 -12.54 -1.88
C ASP A 74 2.81 -11.68 -0.71
N GLY A 75 2.15 -12.32 0.27
CA GLY A 75 1.61 -11.66 1.46
C GLY A 75 2.67 -11.12 2.41
N GLU A 76 3.79 -11.84 2.60
CA GLU A 76 4.88 -11.39 3.48
C GLU A 76 5.55 -10.13 2.92
N ALA A 77 5.83 -10.10 1.62
CA ALA A 77 6.38 -8.92 0.96
C ALA A 77 5.42 -7.73 1.04
N PHE A 78 4.11 -7.98 0.92
CA PHE A 78 3.08 -6.96 1.06
C PHE A 78 3.05 -6.35 2.47
N GLU A 79 2.95 -7.20 3.51
CA GLU A 79 2.93 -6.74 4.91
C GLU A 79 4.20 -5.96 5.26
N GLY A 80 5.37 -6.43 4.83
CA GLY A 80 6.64 -5.71 5.03
C GLY A 80 6.67 -4.32 4.38
N ASN A 81 6.17 -4.19 3.14
CA ASN A 81 6.10 -2.91 2.44
C ASN A 81 5.10 -1.96 3.11
N ILE A 82 3.93 -2.47 3.51
CA ILE A 82 2.89 -1.68 4.16
C ILE A 82 3.31 -1.18 5.54
N ASN A 83 3.98 -2.01 6.33
CA ASN A 83 4.51 -1.62 7.64
C ASN A 83 5.55 -0.50 7.54
N GLN A 84 6.26 -0.39 6.41
CA GLN A 84 7.16 0.73 6.14
C GLN A 84 6.40 1.98 5.66
N LEU A 85 5.31 1.79 4.92
CA LEU A 85 4.51 2.86 4.34
C LEU A 85 3.67 3.62 5.38
N PHE A 86 3.09 2.93 6.37
CA PHE A 86 2.26 3.56 7.40
C PHE A 86 2.98 4.65 8.23
N PRO A 87 4.19 4.41 8.79
CA PRO A 87 4.96 5.43 9.48
C PRO A 87 5.27 6.64 8.60
N ILE A 88 5.48 6.43 7.30
CA ILE A 88 5.74 7.53 6.36
C ILE A 88 4.47 8.38 6.21
N TYR A 89 3.29 7.76 6.10
CA TYR A 89 2.02 8.48 6.03
C TYR A 89 1.67 9.26 7.30
N SER A 90 2.06 8.77 8.48
CA SER A 90 1.81 9.47 9.75
C SER A 90 2.79 10.60 10.01
N SER A 91 4.07 10.38 9.71
CA SER A 91 5.16 11.30 10.08
C SER A 91 5.45 12.38 9.03
N CYS A 92 5.02 12.17 7.77
CA CYS A 92 5.34 13.07 6.66
C CYS A 92 4.08 13.77 6.12
N PRO A 93 3.69 14.94 6.67
CA PRO A 93 2.51 15.69 6.21
C PRO A 93 2.69 16.30 4.81
N SER A 94 3.91 16.33 4.29
CA SER A 94 4.23 16.89 2.97
C SER A 94 3.99 15.90 1.81
N VAL A 95 3.64 14.65 2.10
CA VAL A 95 3.30 13.66 1.08
C VAL A 95 1.92 14.01 0.52
N PRO A 96 1.76 14.20 -0.80
CA PRO A 96 0.46 14.48 -1.38
C PRO A 96 -0.50 13.33 -1.07
N LYS A 97 -1.76 13.66 -0.71
CA LYS A 97 -2.86 12.68 -0.55
C LYS A 97 -3.18 12.05 -1.91
N SER A 98 -2.33 11.14 -2.35
CA SER A 98 -2.43 10.48 -3.66
C SER A 98 -3.60 9.51 -3.67
N ALA A 99 -4.22 9.32 -4.84
CA ALA A 99 -5.27 8.33 -5.04
C ALA A 99 -4.79 6.91 -4.73
N ASN A 100 -3.48 6.65 -4.80
CA ASN A 100 -2.87 5.36 -4.51
C ASN A 100 -2.81 5.03 -3.00
N ARG A 101 -2.69 6.05 -2.13
CA ARG A 101 -2.71 5.86 -0.68
C ARG A 101 -3.99 5.15 -0.23
N LYS A 102 -5.13 5.62 -0.72
CA LYS A 102 -6.45 5.03 -0.42
C LYS A 102 -6.57 3.60 -0.96
N LYS A 103 -5.93 3.31 -2.11
CA LYS A 103 -5.87 1.93 -2.64
C LYS A 103 -5.06 1.03 -1.72
N ALA A 104 -3.86 1.46 -1.31
CA ALA A 104 -2.99 0.70 -0.42
C ALA A 104 -3.66 0.44 0.95
N GLN A 105 -4.32 1.46 1.52
CA GLN A 105 -5.10 1.33 2.75
C GLN A 105 -6.24 0.31 2.63
N GLY A 106 -7.03 0.38 1.56
CA GLY A 106 -8.11 -0.60 1.33
C GLY A 106 -7.59 -2.01 1.06
N LEU A 107 -6.47 -2.15 0.33
CA LEU A 107 -5.80 -3.44 0.11
C LEU A 107 -5.33 -4.05 1.43
N ASN A 108 -4.78 -3.24 2.34
CA ASN A 108 -4.37 -3.70 3.66
C ASN A 108 -5.56 -4.22 4.50
N LEU A 109 -6.69 -3.51 4.46
CA LEU A 109 -7.90 -3.95 5.14
C LEU A 109 -8.38 -5.29 4.59
N MET A 110 -8.39 -5.45 3.27
CA MET A 110 -8.74 -6.73 2.63
C MET A 110 -7.78 -7.86 3.01
N PHE A 111 -6.47 -7.56 3.12
CA PHE A 111 -5.47 -8.53 3.56
C PHE A 111 -5.78 -9.06 4.98
N PHE A 112 -6.11 -8.19 5.93
CA PHE A 112 -6.49 -8.64 7.27
C PHE A 112 -7.76 -9.49 7.31
N LEU A 113 -8.71 -9.27 6.39
CA LEU A 113 -9.91 -10.10 6.29
C LEU A 113 -9.60 -11.51 5.78
N VAL A 114 -8.66 -11.64 4.83
CA VAL A 114 -8.23 -12.94 4.30
C VAL A 114 -7.45 -13.72 5.34
N GLU A 115 -6.56 -13.06 6.08
CA GLU A 115 -5.79 -13.64 7.19
C GLU A 115 -6.63 -13.86 8.47
N ASN A 116 -7.91 -13.49 8.47
CA ASN A 116 -8.80 -13.55 9.63
C ASN A 116 -8.25 -12.77 10.86
N ARG A 117 -7.48 -11.70 10.62
CA ARG A 117 -6.87 -10.81 11.63
C ARG A 117 -7.77 -9.61 11.92
N LEU A 118 -8.98 -9.87 12.40
CA LEU A 118 -10.00 -8.82 12.65
C LEU A 118 -9.56 -7.79 13.72
N ALA A 119 -8.73 -8.19 14.68
CA ALA A 119 -8.20 -7.26 15.68
C ALA A 119 -7.36 -6.14 15.03
N ASP A 120 -6.43 -6.51 14.16
CA ASP A 120 -5.57 -5.56 13.43
C ASP A 120 -6.39 -4.71 12.46
N PHE A 121 -7.40 -5.31 11.82
CA PHE A 121 -8.35 -4.58 10.98
C PHE A 121 -9.01 -3.42 11.74
N HIS A 122 -9.59 -3.68 12.91
CA HIS A 122 -10.25 -2.63 13.69
C HIS A 122 -9.26 -1.63 14.29
N SER A 123 -8.07 -2.06 14.70
CA SER A 123 -7.02 -1.14 15.18
C SER A 123 -6.57 -0.16 14.09
N VAL A 124 -6.36 -0.64 12.86
CA VAL A 124 -6.00 0.23 11.73
C VAL A 124 -7.17 1.14 11.35
N LEU A 125 -8.40 0.62 11.34
CA LEU A 125 -9.60 1.40 11.03
C LEU A 125 -9.82 2.56 12.01
N GLN A 126 -9.49 2.39 13.29
CA GLN A 126 -9.53 3.46 14.30
C GLN A 126 -8.54 4.60 14.03
N THR A 127 -7.49 4.35 13.25
CA THR A 127 -6.48 5.36 12.91
C THR A 127 -6.95 6.27 11.78
N TYR A 128 -7.92 5.81 10.96
CA TYR A 128 -8.42 6.56 9.81
C TYR A 128 -9.43 7.63 10.22
N THR A 129 -9.44 8.74 9.48
CA THR A 129 -10.43 9.81 9.68
C THR A 129 -11.76 9.45 9.01
N ALA A 130 -12.86 10.09 9.42
CA ALA A 130 -14.18 9.89 8.82
C ALA A 130 -14.18 10.11 7.28
N GLU A 131 -13.42 11.09 6.81
CA GLU A 131 -13.26 11.38 5.38
C GLU A 131 -12.55 10.26 4.60
N GLU A 132 -11.63 9.53 5.24
CA GLU A 132 -10.96 8.39 4.62
C GLU A 132 -11.90 7.16 4.56
N ILE A 133 -12.76 6.99 5.57
CA ILE A 133 -13.71 5.86 5.64
C ILE A 133 -14.83 5.98 4.60
N GLU A 134 -15.22 7.19 4.22
CA GLU A 134 -16.21 7.42 3.16
C GLU A 134 -15.73 6.99 1.77
N ASP A 135 -14.44 6.72 1.59
CA ASP A 135 -13.91 6.28 0.31
C ASP A 135 -14.44 4.88 -0.05
N GLU A 136 -14.91 4.72 -1.30
CA GLU A 136 -15.55 3.49 -1.79
C GLU A 136 -14.70 2.23 -1.54
N ARG A 137 -13.38 2.37 -1.65
CA ARG A 137 -12.40 1.28 -1.48
C ARG A 137 -12.28 0.78 -0.05
N ILE A 138 -12.33 1.70 0.91
CA ILE A 138 -12.25 1.39 2.34
C ILE A 138 -13.61 0.90 2.83
N ASN A 139 -14.68 1.60 2.44
CA ASN A 139 -16.05 1.21 2.76
C ASN A 139 -16.38 -0.20 2.24
N PHE A 140 -15.89 -0.57 1.05
CA PHE A 140 -16.04 -1.94 0.53
C PHE A 140 -15.49 -3.00 1.49
N ALA A 141 -14.29 -2.80 2.04
CA ALA A 141 -13.70 -3.75 3.00
C ALA A 141 -14.52 -3.83 4.30
N VAL A 142 -15.04 -2.70 4.79
CA VAL A 142 -15.91 -2.65 5.97
C VAL A 142 -17.25 -3.34 5.74
N MET A 143 -17.87 -3.12 4.58
CA MET A 143 -19.11 -3.81 4.20
C MET A 143 -18.90 -5.32 4.12
N LEU A 144 -17.78 -5.75 3.55
CA LEU A 144 -17.45 -7.15 3.40
C LEU A 144 -17.21 -7.83 4.75
N GLU A 145 -16.48 -7.19 5.67
CA GLU A 145 -16.32 -7.62 7.05
C GLU A 145 -17.67 -7.81 7.75
N ARG A 146 -18.57 -6.83 7.61
CA ARG A 146 -19.89 -6.87 8.23
C ARG A 146 -20.75 -8.02 7.69
N GLU A 147 -20.76 -8.24 6.37
CA GLU A 147 -21.53 -9.33 5.76
C GLU A 147 -20.97 -10.71 6.17
N LEU A 148 -19.64 -10.84 6.33
CA LEU A 148 -19.01 -12.03 6.89
C LEU A 148 -19.43 -12.26 8.35
N MET A 149 -19.48 -11.21 9.16
CA MET A 149 -19.89 -11.29 10.58
C MET A 149 -21.36 -11.70 10.74
N VAL A 150 -22.24 -11.22 9.86
CA VAL A 150 -23.67 -11.58 9.83
C VAL A 150 -23.89 -12.99 9.27
N GLY A 151 -22.91 -13.54 8.53
CA GLY A 151 -22.98 -14.86 7.91
C GLY A 151 -23.82 -14.88 6.63
N SER A 152 -24.01 -13.74 5.97
CA SER A 152 -24.80 -13.66 4.73
C SER A 152 -23.93 -13.93 3.49
N TYR A 153 -23.61 -15.21 3.26
CA TYR A 153 -22.73 -15.63 2.17
C TYR A 153 -23.29 -15.33 0.77
N ASP A 154 -24.62 -15.31 0.60
CA ASP A 154 -25.26 -14.97 -0.68
C ASP A 154 -24.96 -13.52 -1.11
N LYS A 155 -24.96 -12.60 -0.13
CA LYS A 155 -24.62 -11.19 -0.34
C LYS A 155 -23.13 -11.03 -0.58
N PHE A 156 -22.30 -11.71 0.21
CA PHE A 156 -20.85 -11.74 0.01
C PHE A 156 -20.46 -12.14 -1.43
N ALA A 157 -21.09 -13.19 -1.97
CA ALA A 157 -20.83 -13.64 -3.34
C ALA A 157 -21.24 -12.59 -4.38
N SER A 158 -22.37 -11.90 -4.16
CA SER A 158 -22.83 -10.81 -5.03
C SER A 158 -21.90 -9.58 -4.98
N THR A 159 -21.42 -9.21 -3.79
CA THR A 159 -20.52 -8.06 -3.56
C THR A 159 -19.11 -8.34 -4.07
N SER A 160 -18.63 -9.59 -3.99
CA SER A 160 -17.36 -10.02 -4.59
C SER A 160 -17.36 -9.90 -6.12
N THR A 161 -18.54 -9.79 -6.74
CA THR A 161 -18.68 -9.57 -8.19
C THR A 161 -18.56 -8.08 -8.55
N SER A 162 -18.83 -7.17 -7.60
CA SER A 162 -18.70 -5.72 -7.76
C SER A 162 -17.44 -5.20 -7.05
N LEU A 163 -16.27 -5.48 -7.62
CA LEU A 163 -15.00 -5.02 -7.07
C LEU A 163 -14.72 -3.57 -7.52
N PRO A 164 -14.48 -2.61 -6.60
CA PRO A 164 -14.15 -1.24 -6.96
C PRO A 164 -12.74 -1.10 -7.58
N ASP A 165 -11.87 -2.09 -7.39
CA ASP A 165 -10.55 -2.15 -8.03
C ASP A 165 -10.21 -3.62 -8.38
N PRO A 166 -9.71 -3.93 -9.61
CA PRO A 166 -9.32 -5.28 -10.00
C PRO A 166 -8.22 -5.88 -9.11
N LEU A 167 -7.47 -5.07 -8.38
CA LEU A 167 -6.44 -5.55 -7.45
C LEU A 167 -7.01 -6.33 -6.26
N TYR A 168 -8.25 -6.06 -5.86
CA TYR A 168 -8.93 -6.81 -4.79
C TYR A 168 -9.24 -8.26 -5.16
N GLN A 169 -9.23 -8.59 -6.45
CA GLN A 169 -9.37 -9.98 -6.88
C GLN A 169 -8.12 -10.81 -6.53
N TYR A 170 -6.96 -10.18 -6.39
CA TYR A 170 -5.71 -10.86 -6.06
C TYR A 170 -5.54 -11.06 -4.57
N SER A 171 -6.20 -10.25 -3.72
CA SER A 171 -6.11 -10.44 -2.28
C SER A 171 -6.72 -11.76 -1.81
N THR A 172 -7.65 -12.34 -2.55
CA THR A 172 -8.20 -13.68 -2.25
C THR A 172 -7.24 -14.84 -2.59
N LYS A 173 -6.13 -14.54 -3.28
CA LYS A 173 -5.07 -15.50 -3.63
C LYS A 173 -3.81 -15.33 -2.77
N LEU A 174 -3.78 -14.32 -1.92
CA LEU A 174 -2.71 -14.12 -0.93
C LEU A 174 -2.81 -15.19 0.16
#